data_AF-A0A0U1DG82-F1
#
_entry.id   AF-A0A0U1DG82-F1
#
_cell.length_a   1.000
_cell.length_b   1.000
_cell.length_c   1.000
_cell.angle_alpha   90.00
_cell.angle_beta   90.00
_cell.angle_gamma   90.00
#
_symmetry.space_group_name_H-M   'P 1'
#
loop_
_entity.id
_entity.type
_entity.pdbx_description
1 polymer ?
#
loop_
_entity_poly.entity_id
_entity_poly.type
_entity_poly.pdbx_seq_one_letter_code
_entity_poly.pdbx_strand_id
1 'polypeptide(L)'
;MALQTVLDELRNRPGTGETIPVIDPATEEQITEFRDCGSDAVDEAVAAAKTAYQSGVWTDIPARRRAKVLWRLGDLIDEHATEFAELESLDAGMPPMQAEMIVATCAEFFRYYAGWCTKLNGSSYHAYTTKEPYGVVGLIYPWNGPLFNACAKIAPALAAGCSSIVKPAEETPLSAVLLERLIAQAGVPDGVTNFVIGYGATAGAAITAHPDVEKVAFTGSTEVGKQIMRDSADNLKKVTLELGGKSPVLIYEDADLDMAIMMASMGIFVHSGQGCVCGSRIFVQRSVYERVVAGIAMIGDNLVLGGPKDEGAMISPLVSQKQLDRVLGYIDQASATAPKSSPAVTDWTEKVTSSSPPWSPMSTQPPAGCIGKRSSARWLRSCRSTTTRKPSRWPTTPATAWLPRSGPPTWLARTVWASACRPAWSG
;
A
#
# COMPACT_ATOMS: atom_id res chain seq x y z
N MET A 1 17.51 13.55 -2.73
CA MET A 1 18.43 12.48 -3.14
C MET A 1 18.20 12.25 -4.62
N ALA A 2 19.22 11.86 -5.38
CA ALA A 2 18.99 11.54 -6.79
C ALA A 2 18.34 10.16 -6.89
N LEU A 3 17.21 10.03 -7.61
CA LEU A 3 16.59 8.75 -8.01
C LEU A 3 17.62 7.68 -8.37
N GLN A 4 18.68 8.07 -9.09
CA GLN A 4 19.79 7.20 -9.47
C GLN A 4 20.41 6.43 -8.29
N THR A 5 20.55 7.05 -7.12
CA THR A 5 21.11 6.39 -5.94
C THR A 5 20.23 5.24 -5.47
N VAL A 6 18.90 5.41 -5.47
CA VAL A 6 17.94 4.36 -5.11
C VAL A 6 18.02 3.22 -6.13
N LEU A 7 18.10 3.53 -7.42
CA LEU A 7 18.22 2.53 -8.48
C LEU A 7 19.53 1.73 -8.39
N ASP A 8 20.65 2.41 -8.13
CA ASP A 8 21.96 1.78 -8.00
C ASP A 8 22.03 0.91 -6.74
N GLU A 9 21.48 1.37 -5.62
CA GLU A 9 21.39 0.57 -4.38
C GLU A 9 20.56 -0.69 -4.58
N LEU A 10 19.41 -0.59 -5.25
CA LEU A 10 18.57 -1.73 -5.56
C LEU A 10 19.29 -2.75 -6.47
N ARG A 11 19.92 -2.26 -7.56
CA ARG A 11 20.63 -3.12 -8.51
C ARG A 11 21.81 -3.85 -7.89
N ASN A 12 22.48 -3.21 -6.94
CA ASN A 12 23.65 -3.76 -6.26
C ASN A 12 23.29 -4.64 -5.04
N ARG A 13 21.99 -4.83 -4.72
CA ARG A 13 21.61 -5.74 -3.64
C ARG A 13 22.06 -7.17 -3.95
N PRO A 14 22.60 -7.88 -2.96
CA PRO A 14 22.94 -9.28 -3.12
C PRO A 14 21.66 -10.11 -3.33
N GLY A 15 21.78 -11.13 -4.17
CA GLY A 15 20.76 -12.13 -4.42
C GLY A 15 21.35 -13.21 -5.31
N THR A 16 20.85 -14.43 -5.24
CA THR A 16 21.35 -15.57 -6.03
C THR A 16 20.31 -16.15 -6.96
N GLY A 17 19.05 -15.71 -6.85
CA GLY A 17 17.95 -16.14 -7.70
C GLY A 17 17.88 -15.37 -9.02
N GLU A 18 16.70 -15.44 -9.63
CA GLU A 18 16.42 -14.82 -10.92
C GLU A 18 16.48 -13.28 -10.86
N THR A 19 16.78 -12.67 -12.01
CA THR A 19 16.67 -11.22 -12.17
C THR A 19 15.20 -10.84 -12.27
N ILE A 20 14.79 -9.89 -11.43
CA ILE A 20 13.44 -9.33 -11.37
C ILE A 20 13.46 -7.92 -11.97
N PRO A 21 12.73 -7.67 -13.07
CA PRO A 21 12.62 -6.34 -13.64
C PRO A 21 11.64 -5.47 -12.83
N VAL A 22 11.96 -4.19 -12.71
CA VAL A 22 11.05 -3.15 -12.19
C VAL A 22 10.61 -2.30 -13.37
N ILE A 23 9.30 -2.23 -13.61
CA ILE A 23 8.71 -1.64 -14.81
C ILE A 23 7.90 -0.41 -14.42
N ASP A 24 8.05 0.70 -15.16
CA ASP A 24 7.18 1.86 -15.03
C ASP A 24 5.80 1.48 -15.61
N PRO A 25 4.73 1.42 -14.79
CA PRO A 25 3.42 0.98 -15.27
C PRO A 25 2.77 1.97 -16.26
N ALA A 26 3.26 3.22 -16.34
CA ALA A 26 2.74 4.22 -17.27
C ALA A 26 3.37 4.13 -18.66
N THR A 27 4.65 3.75 -18.74
CA THR A 27 5.39 3.72 -20.01
C THR A 27 5.73 2.31 -20.50
N GLU A 28 5.57 1.30 -19.62
CA GLU A 28 6.04 -0.08 -19.81
C GLU A 28 7.56 -0.22 -19.96
N GLU A 29 8.30 0.87 -19.75
CA GLU A 29 9.76 0.85 -19.79
C GLU A 29 10.33 0.25 -18.50
N GLN A 30 11.39 -0.54 -18.63
CA GLN A 30 12.11 -1.05 -17.47
C GLN A 30 12.90 0.07 -16.79
N ILE A 31 12.55 0.36 -15.53
CA ILE A 31 13.22 1.36 -14.69
C ILE A 31 14.59 0.83 -14.24
N THR A 32 14.61 -0.40 -13.72
CA THR A 32 15.82 -1.09 -13.25
C THR A 32 15.54 -2.59 -13.10
N GLU A 33 16.48 -3.33 -12.52
CA GLU A 33 16.32 -4.73 -12.12
C GLU A 33 17.13 -5.00 -10.85
N PHE A 34 16.77 -6.09 -10.16
CA PHE A 34 17.51 -6.62 -9.01
C PHE A 34 17.45 -8.14 -9.03
N ARG A 35 18.32 -8.81 -8.26
CA ARG A 35 18.27 -10.27 -8.13
C ARG A 35 17.39 -10.67 -6.96
N ASP A 36 16.57 -11.69 -7.15
CA ASP A 36 15.84 -12.33 -6.06
C ASP A 36 16.80 -12.76 -4.95
N CYS A 37 16.54 -12.27 -3.73
CA CYS A 37 17.41 -12.55 -2.59
C CYS A 37 17.39 -14.03 -2.19
N GLY A 38 16.30 -14.75 -2.48
CA GLY A 38 16.15 -16.16 -2.13
C GLY A 38 16.02 -16.41 -0.62
N SER A 39 16.01 -17.69 -0.24
CA SER A 39 15.86 -18.14 1.15
C SER A 39 17.09 -17.83 2.01
N ASP A 40 18.29 -17.95 1.46
CA ASP A 40 19.53 -17.82 2.23
C ASP A 40 19.67 -16.40 2.81
N ALA A 41 19.30 -15.38 2.03
CA ALA A 41 19.26 -14.00 2.51
C ALA A 41 18.19 -13.78 3.60
N VAL A 42 17.08 -14.54 3.57
CA VAL A 42 16.08 -14.51 4.63
C VAL A 42 16.64 -15.13 5.92
N ASP A 43 17.34 -16.26 5.82
CA ASP A 43 17.96 -16.91 6.98
C ASP A 43 19.00 -16.00 7.64
N GLU A 44 19.85 -15.34 6.83
CA GLU A 44 20.83 -14.35 7.32
C GLU A 44 20.14 -13.16 8.01
N ALA A 45 19.09 -12.62 7.39
CA ALA A 45 18.33 -11.51 7.96
C ALA A 45 17.62 -11.89 9.26
N VAL A 46 17.06 -13.11 9.36
CA VAL A 46 16.44 -13.63 10.58
C VAL A 46 17.48 -13.84 11.68
N ALA A 47 18.66 -14.38 11.35
CA ALA A 47 19.76 -14.52 12.30
C ALA A 47 20.21 -13.17 12.86
N ALA A 48 20.32 -12.14 12.01
CA ALA A 48 20.62 -10.77 12.43
C ALA A 48 19.51 -10.18 13.32
N ALA A 49 18.24 -10.36 12.94
CA ALA A 49 17.08 -9.90 13.71
C ALA A 49 17.00 -10.55 15.09
N LYS A 50 17.24 -11.85 15.16
CA LYS A 50 17.27 -12.62 16.41
C LYS A 50 18.42 -12.17 17.30
N THR A 51 19.60 -11.98 16.75
CA THR A 51 20.78 -11.47 17.47
C THR A 51 20.49 -10.08 18.05
N ALA A 52 19.95 -9.15 17.24
CA ALA A 52 19.57 -7.81 17.69
C ALA A 52 18.52 -7.86 18.80
N TYR A 53 17.48 -8.69 18.65
CA TYR A 53 16.43 -8.84 19.66
C TYR A 53 16.98 -9.39 20.98
N GLN A 54 17.74 -10.48 20.93
CA GLN A 54 18.31 -11.15 22.11
C GLN A 54 19.36 -10.30 22.84
N SER A 55 20.09 -9.45 22.11
CA SER A 55 21.08 -8.53 22.71
C SER A 55 20.47 -7.40 23.53
N GLY A 56 19.15 -7.15 23.41
CA GLY A 56 18.51 -6.01 24.06
C GLY A 56 18.77 -4.66 23.40
N VAL A 57 19.53 -4.60 22.29
CA VAL A 57 19.97 -3.33 21.66
C VAL A 57 18.81 -2.40 21.28
N TRP A 58 17.62 -2.97 21.07
CA TRP A 58 16.38 -2.23 20.82
C TRP A 58 15.25 -2.51 21.81
N THR A 59 15.02 -3.78 22.16
CA THR A 59 13.92 -4.13 23.06
C THR A 59 14.11 -3.57 24.47
N ASP A 60 15.36 -3.52 24.97
CA ASP A 60 15.67 -3.12 26.36
C ASP A 60 16.01 -1.63 26.50
N ILE A 61 16.14 -0.88 25.39
CA ILE A 61 16.34 0.57 25.52
C ILE A 61 15.08 1.22 26.10
N PRO A 62 15.21 2.30 26.89
CA PRO A 62 14.06 2.94 27.51
C PRO A 62 13.00 3.33 26.47
N ALA A 63 11.71 3.07 26.74
CA ALA A 63 10.61 3.39 25.83
C ALA A 63 10.63 4.82 25.27
N ARG A 64 11.02 5.80 26.08
CA ARG A 64 11.20 7.20 25.67
C ARG A 64 12.30 7.42 24.62
N ARG A 65 13.32 6.56 24.57
CA ARG A 65 14.38 6.58 23.55
C ARG A 65 13.87 5.99 22.24
N ARG A 66 13.14 4.86 22.26
CA ARG A 66 12.42 4.36 21.08
C ARG A 66 11.49 5.43 20.51
N ALA A 67 10.69 6.07 21.34
CA ALA A 67 9.79 7.15 20.94
C ALA A 67 10.50 8.28 20.18
N LYS A 68 11.70 8.70 20.63
CA LYS A 68 12.49 9.74 19.95
C LYS A 68 12.97 9.32 18.56
N VAL A 69 13.36 8.05 18.40
CA VAL A 69 13.78 7.49 17.10
C VAL A 69 12.59 7.44 16.14
N LEU A 70 11.43 6.94 16.59
CA LEU A 70 10.22 6.95 15.76
C LEU A 70 9.80 8.37 15.38
N TRP A 71 9.86 9.32 16.32
CA TRP A 71 9.57 10.72 16.00
C TRP A 71 10.53 11.28 14.95
N ARG A 72 11.83 11.02 15.09
CA ARG A 72 12.84 11.42 14.10
C ARG A 72 12.61 10.78 12.73
N LEU A 73 12.15 9.54 12.69
CA LEU A 73 11.83 8.86 11.43
C LEU A 73 10.63 9.52 10.72
N GLY A 74 9.61 9.95 11.48
CA GLY A 74 8.53 10.78 10.93
C GLY A 74 9.04 12.10 10.34
N ASP A 75 9.94 12.79 11.05
CA ASP A 75 10.57 14.02 10.55
C ASP A 75 11.43 13.79 9.29
N LEU A 76 12.16 12.67 9.23
CA LEU A 76 12.93 12.29 8.03
C LEU A 76 12.03 11.99 6.83
N ILE A 77 10.87 11.38 7.04
CA ILE A 77 9.91 11.13 5.94
C ILE A 77 9.41 12.46 5.38
N ASP A 78 9.08 13.44 6.24
CA ASP A 78 8.69 14.78 5.79
C ASP A 78 9.84 15.51 5.07
N GLU A 79 11.07 15.40 5.58
CA GLU A 79 12.27 15.97 4.95
C GLU A 79 12.50 15.40 3.53
N HIS A 80 12.08 14.16 3.27
CA HIS A 80 12.21 13.46 1.99
C HIS A 80 10.86 13.29 1.26
N ALA A 81 9.84 14.09 1.59
CA ALA A 81 8.48 13.83 1.14
C ALA A 81 8.33 13.85 -0.39
N THR A 82 8.95 14.82 -1.06
CA THR A 82 8.96 14.91 -2.53
C THR A 82 9.62 13.69 -3.16
N GLU A 83 10.72 13.20 -2.59
CA GLU A 83 11.45 12.03 -3.13
C GLU A 83 10.59 10.77 -3.02
N PHE A 84 9.93 10.56 -1.89
CA PHE A 84 8.99 9.44 -1.75
C PHE A 84 7.80 9.55 -2.71
N ALA A 85 7.25 10.75 -2.89
CA ALA A 85 6.12 10.95 -3.80
C ALA A 85 6.52 10.65 -5.26
N GLU A 86 7.72 11.07 -5.68
CA GLU A 86 8.29 10.74 -6.98
C GLU A 86 8.50 9.22 -7.15
N LEU A 87 9.03 8.53 -6.12
CA LEU A 87 9.22 7.08 -6.15
C LEU A 87 7.89 6.33 -6.22
N GLU A 88 6.90 6.66 -5.39
CA GLU A 88 5.59 6.00 -5.41
C GLU A 88 4.85 6.24 -6.73
N SER A 89 5.03 7.43 -7.33
CA SER A 89 4.48 7.74 -8.65
C SER A 89 5.14 6.92 -9.75
N LEU A 90 6.47 6.84 -9.76
CA LEU A 90 7.24 6.09 -10.76
C LEU A 90 7.01 4.58 -10.66
N ASP A 91 7.03 4.03 -9.45
CA ASP A 91 7.06 2.59 -9.19
C ASP A 91 5.65 1.98 -9.22
N ALA A 92 4.66 2.66 -8.60
CA ALA A 92 3.29 2.17 -8.50
C ALA A 92 2.31 2.86 -9.46
N GLY A 93 2.79 3.79 -10.30
CA GLY A 93 1.96 4.57 -11.22
C GLY A 93 1.06 5.59 -10.51
N MET A 94 1.27 5.85 -9.22
CA MET A 94 0.37 6.67 -8.42
C MET A 94 0.33 8.13 -8.92
N PRO A 95 -0.84 8.79 -8.97
CA PRO A 95 -0.90 10.22 -9.28
C PRO A 95 -0.11 11.04 -8.26
N PRO A 96 0.67 12.06 -8.66
CA PRO A 96 1.58 12.78 -7.75
C PRO A 96 0.89 13.36 -6.51
N MET A 97 -0.28 13.99 -6.68
CA MET A 97 -1.06 14.54 -5.55
C MET A 97 -1.48 13.45 -4.57
N GLN A 98 -1.82 12.26 -5.06
CA GLN A 98 -2.15 11.12 -4.21
C GLN A 98 -0.92 10.62 -3.46
N ALA A 99 0.23 10.53 -4.14
CA ALA A 99 1.49 10.12 -3.53
C ALA A 99 1.91 11.09 -2.41
N GLU A 100 1.83 12.40 -2.64
CA GLU A 100 2.10 13.43 -1.62
C GLU A 100 1.22 13.28 -0.36
N MET A 101 -0.09 13.08 -0.54
CA MET A 101 -1.01 12.87 0.58
C MET A 101 -0.69 11.59 1.37
N ILE A 102 -0.31 10.52 0.68
CA ILE A 102 0.07 9.25 1.31
C ILE A 102 1.36 9.42 2.11
N VAL A 103 2.37 10.09 1.56
CA VAL A 103 3.65 10.32 2.24
C VAL A 103 3.46 11.11 3.54
N ALA A 104 2.62 12.15 3.52
CA ALA A 104 2.28 12.88 4.74
C ALA A 104 1.64 11.97 5.80
N THR A 105 0.77 11.05 5.38
CA THR A 105 0.18 10.04 6.28
C THR A 105 1.22 9.06 6.82
N CYS A 106 2.23 8.70 6.01
CA CYS A 106 3.33 7.82 6.41
C CYS A 106 4.17 8.38 7.55
N ALA A 107 4.48 9.68 7.53
CA ALA A 107 5.16 10.35 8.63
C ALA A 107 4.36 10.29 9.94
N GLU A 108 3.03 10.46 9.84
CA GLU A 108 2.12 10.42 10.99
C GLU A 108 2.02 9.03 11.63
N PHE A 109 2.18 7.92 10.89
CA PHE A 109 2.26 6.59 11.51
C PHE A 109 3.36 6.52 12.56
N PHE A 110 4.56 7.00 12.23
CA PHE A 110 5.69 6.95 13.17
C PHE A 110 5.49 7.89 14.36
N ARG A 111 4.94 9.10 14.15
CA ARG A 111 4.61 10.03 15.25
C ARG A 111 3.53 9.48 16.18
N TYR A 112 2.49 8.89 15.61
CA TYR A 112 1.44 8.24 16.37
C TYR A 112 2.00 7.09 17.23
N TYR A 113 2.80 6.20 16.63
CA TYR A 113 3.38 5.05 17.34
C TYR A 113 4.53 5.42 18.28
N ALA A 114 5.25 6.52 18.05
CA ALA A 114 6.17 7.10 19.03
C ALA A 114 5.43 7.43 20.35
N GLY A 115 4.19 7.93 20.24
CA GLY A 115 3.31 8.14 21.38
C GLY A 115 2.97 6.86 22.14
N TRP A 116 2.89 5.72 21.46
CA TRP A 116 2.55 4.43 22.07
C TRP A 116 3.68 3.78 22.84
N CYS A 117 4.96 4.04 22.50
CA CYS A 117 6.12 3.42 23.16
C CYS A 117 6.05 3.47 24.70
N THR A 118 5.58 4.58 25.28
CA THR A 118 5.50 4.81 26.74
C THR A 118 4.15 4.43 27.37
N LYS A 119 3.23 3.86 26.58
CA LYS A 119 1.84 3.57 26.96
C LYS A 119 1.48 2.09 26.78
N LEU A 120 2.47 1.23 26.53
CA LEU A 120 2.31 -0.23 26.44
C LEU A 120 2.22 -0.86 27.83
N ASN A 121 1.21 -0.47 28.60
CA ASN A 121 1.01 -0.94 29.97
C ASN A 121 0.24 -2.27 29.99
N GLY A 122 0.58 -3.12 30.96
CA GLY A 122 -0.26 -4.24 31.39
C GLY A 122 -1.12 -3.88 32.61
N SER A 123 -1.55 -4.88 33.37
CA SER A 123 -2.35 -4.68 34.60
C SER A 123 -1.47 -4.50 35.83
N SER A 124 -1.94 -3.80 36.84
CA SER A 124 -1.17 -3.51 38.07
C SER A 124 -1.94 -3.99 39.31
N TYR A 125 -1.78 -5.27 39.66
CA TYR A 125 -2.21 -5.87 40.93
C TYR A 125 -1.10 -6.78 41.46
N HIS A 126 -1.29 -7.42 42.62
CA HIS A 126 -0.32 -8.39 43.16
C HIS A 126 -0.03 -9.54 42.17
N ALA A 127 -1.04 -9.92 41.37
CA ALA A 127 -0.85 -10.60 40.10
C ALA A 127 -0.95 -9.56 38.97
N TYR A 128 0.11 -9.39 38.19
CA TYR A 128 0.17 -8.40 37.12
C TYR A 128 0.41 -9.05 35.76
N THR A 129 0.16 -8.29 34.70
CA THR A 129 0.48 -8.69 33.32
C THR A 129 1.46 -7.72 32.71
N THR A 130 2.29 -8.20 31.80
CA THR A 130 3.18 -7.40 30.95
C THR A 130 2.74 -7.51 29.49
N LYS A 131 3.13 -6.53 28.67
CA LYS A 131 3.00 -6.60 27.21
C LYS A 131 4.40 -6.58 26.62
N GLU A 132 4.88 -7.74 26.25
CA GLU A 132 6.22 -7.93 25.70
C GLU A 132 6.16 -7.98 24.16
N PRO A 133 7.21 -7.49 23.48
CA PRO A 133 7.33 -7.66 22.03
C PRO A 133 7.35 -9.14 21.65
N TYR A 134 6.88 -9.45 20.44
CA TYR A 134 6.84 -10.83 19.95
C TYR A 134 8.24 -11.42 19.73
N GLY A 135 9.27 -10.59 19.53
CA GLY A 135 10.58 -11.05 19.07
C GLY A 135 10.85 -10.62 17.63
N VAL A 136 11.21 -11.58 16.79
CA VAL A 136 11.40 -11.37 15.35
C VAL A 136 10.04 -11.45 14.64
N VAL A 137 9.71 -10.48 13.80
CA VAL A 137 8.44 -10.43 13.06
C VAL A 137 8.65 -10.33 11.55
N GLY A 138 7.90 -11.10 10.77
CA GLY A 138 7.85 -11.01 9.32
C GLY A 138 6.80 -10.00 8.85
N LEU A 139 7.21 -8.98 8.10
CA LEU A 139 6.38 -7.89 7.62
C LEU A 139 6.35 -7.90 6.09
N ILE A 140 5.26 -8.39 5.51
CA ILE A 140 5.11 -8.54 4.05
C ILE A 140 3.96 -7.64 3.57
N TYR A 141 4.18 -6.85 2.54
CA TYR A 141 3.20 -5.86 2.06
C TYR A 141 3.06 -5.79 0.53
N PRO A 142 1.91 -5.28 0.02
CA PRO A 142 1.58 -5.28 -1.40
C PRO A 142 2.11 -4.03 -2.12
N TRP A 143 1.90 -4.01 -3.42
CA TRP A 143 2.36 -2.98 -4.36
C TRP A 143 1.46 -1.74 -4.50
N ASN A 144 0.22 -1.78 -4.02
CA ASN A 144 -0.78 -0.72 -4.28
C ASN A 144 -0.69 0.52 -3.37
N GLY A 145 0.28 0.51 -2.45
CA GLY A 145 0.60 1.63 -1.59
C GLY A 145 1.86 1.27 -0.79
N PRO A 146 3.01 1.10 -1.48
CA PRO A 146 4.18 0.43 -0.91
C PRO A 146 4.67 1.11 0.37
N LEU A 147 4.90 2.43 0.33
CA LEU A 147 5.36 3.16 1.50
C LEU A 147 4.33 3.14 2.64
N PHE A 148 3.05 3.36 2.32
CA PHE A 148 1.96 3.34 3.30
C PHE A 148 1.93 2.02 4.08
N ASN A 149 1.97 0.89 3.36
CA ASN A 149 1.91 -0.43 3.98
C ASN A 149 3.19 -0.77 4.74
N ALA A 150 4.35 -0.31 4.27
CA ALA A 150 5.61 -0.43 5.00
C ALA A 150 5.53 0.30 6.35
N CYS A 151 5.14 1.57 6.35
CA CYS A 151 5.04 2.40 7.56
C CYS A 151 3.99 1.86 8.54
N ALA A 152 2.82 1.42 8.04
CA ALA A 152 1.76 0.84 8.85
C ALA A 152 2.17 -0.44 9.60
N LYS A 153 3.21 -1.15 9.12
CA LYS A 153 3.75 -2.37 9.74
C LYS A 153 4.98 -2.10 10.60
N ILE A 154 5.93 -1.31 10.09
CA ILE A 154 7.21 -1.05 10.76
C ILE A 154 7.03 -0.18 12.00
N ALA A 155 6.19 0.87 11.93
CA ALA A 155 5.97 1.78 13.05
C ALA A 155 5.47 1.07 14.34
N PRO A 156 4.41 0.24 14.30
CA PRO A 156 4.01 -0.51 15.49
C PRO A 156 5.04 -1.55 15.94
N ALA A 157 5.75 -2.21 15.02
CA ALA A 157 6.77 -3.21 15.36
C ALA A 157 7.95 -2.57 16.13
N LEU A 158 8.46 -1.45 15.63
CA LEU A 158 9.52 -0.69 16.30
C LEU A 158 9.05 -0.13 17.65
N ALA A 159 7.81 0.37 17.74
CA ALA A 159 7.26 0.88 19.00
C ALA A 159 7.17 -0.20 20.09
N ALA A 160 6.72 -1.40 19.70
CA ALA A 160 6.64 -2.56 20.57
C ALA A 160 8.03 -3.04 21.04
N GLY A 161 9.08 -2.81 20.25
CA GLY A 161 10.44 -3.29 20.52
C GLY A 161 10.80 -4.58 19.79
N CYS A 162 10.05 -4.96 18.74
CA CYS A 162 10.37 -6.11 17.92
C CYS A 162 11.58 -5.83 17.01
N SER A 163 12.26 -6.90 16.59
CA SER A 163 13.07 -6.90 15.37
C SER A 163 12.23 -7.41 14.20
N SER A 164 12.53 -7.02 12.96
CA SER A 164 11.69 -7.36 11.81
C SER A 164 12.46 -7.73 10.54
N ILE A 165 11.86 -8.64 9.78
CA ILE A 165 12.19 -8.94 8.38
C ILE A 165 11.11 -8.32 7.51
N VAL A 166 11.50 -7.45 6.58
CA VAL A 166 10.60 -6.62 5.80
C VAL A 166 10.71 -6.97 4.33
N LYS A 167 9.60 -7.37 3.71
CA LYS A 167 9.54 -7.71 2.29
C LYS A 167 8.52 -6.84 1.55
N PRO A 168 8.95 -5.86 0.71
CA PRO A 168 8.06 -5.19 -0.24
C PRO A 168 7.57 -6.14 -1.31
N ALA A 169 6.46 -5.81 -1.97
CA ALA A 169 6.11 -6.45 -3.23
C ALA A 169 7.22 -6.27 -4.27
N GLU A 170 7.49 -7.31 -5.06
CA GLU A 170 8.53 -7.33 -6.08
C GLU A 170 8.29 -6.31 -7.20
N GLU A 171 7.04 -5.96 -7.47
CA GLU A 171 6.67 -4.96 -8.47
C GLU A 171 7.06 -3.54 -8.07
N THR A 172 7.14 -3.24 -6.78
CA THR A 172 7.31 -1.86 -6.27
C THR A 172 8.32 -1.74 -5.12
N PRO A 173 9.61 -2.03 -5.35
CA PRO A 173 10.62 -2.06 -4.29
C PRO A 173 11.24 -0.69 -3.97
N LEU A 174 11.03 0.36 -4.78
CA LEU A 174 11.90 1.54 -4.76
C LEU A 174 11.80 2.36 -3.48
N SER A 175 10.58 2.61 -2.98
CA SER A 175 10.39 3.38 -1.74
C SER A 175 10.89 2.62 -0.50
N ALA A 176 10.96 1.29 -0.55
CA ALA A 176 11.54 0.48 0.52
C ALA A 176 13.05 0.75 0.70
N VAL A 177 13.78 0.95 -0.41
CA VAL A 177 15.22 1.24 -0.40
C VAL A 177 15.51 2.56 0.30
N LEU A 178 14.76 3.62 -0.03
CA LEU A 178 14.89 4.91 0.63
C LEU A 178 14.49 4.81 2.11
N LEU A 179 13.38 4.13 2.43
CA LEU A 179 12.91 3.96 3.80
C LEU A 179 13.94 3.22 4.68
N GLU A 180 14.59 2.17 4.18
CA GLU A 180 15.65 1.44 4.90
C GLU A 180 16.78 2.37 5.35
N ARG A 181 17.21 3.29 4.47
CA ARG A 181 18.24 4.28 4.80
C ARG A 181 17.79 5.26 5.87
N LEU A 182 16.55 5.75 5.77
CA LEU A 182 16.01 6.67 6.76
C LEU A 182 15.83 6.02 8.12
N ILE A 183 15.50 4.72 8.16
CA ILE A 183 15.43 3.92 9.39
C ILE A 183 16.80 3.88 10.08
N ALA A 184 17.87 3.57 9.33
CA ALA A 184 19.24 3.62 9.85
C ALA A 184 19.63 5.04 10.32
N GLN A 185 19.32 6.06 9.50
CA GLN A 185 19.61 7.46 9.82
C GLN A 185 18.86 7.98 11.06
N ALA A 186 17.65 7.46 11.32
CA ALA A 186 16.87 7.78 12.53
C ALA A 186 17.52 7.20 13.80
N GLY A 187 18.45 6.26 13.67
CA GLY A 187 19.15 5.61 14.77
C GLY A 187 18.52 4.29 15.20
N VAL A 188 17.79 3.60 14.31
CA VAL A 188 17.43 2.19 14.52
C VAL A 188 18.71 1.35 14.38
N PRO A 189 19.09 0.53 15.37
CA PRO A 189 20.30 -0.28 15.32
C PRO A 189 20.28 -1.33 14.21
N ASP A 190 21.48 -1.70 13.73
CA ASP A 190 21.67 -2.79 12.78
C ASP A 190 21.02 -4.08 13.27
N GLY A 191 20.40 -4.83 12.34
CA GLY A 191 19.68 -6.06 12.63
C GLY A 191 18.26 -5.85 13.16
N VAL A 192 17.85 -4.66 13.61
CA VAL A 192 16.49 -4.45 14.14
C VAL A 192 15.44 -4.41 13.02
N THR A 193 15.76 -3.86 11.87
CA THR A 193 14.88 -3.88 10.69
C THR A 193 15.70 -4.24 9.47
N ASN A 194 15.37 -5.38 8.86
CA ASN A 194 16.14 -5.97 7.75
C ASN A 194 15.25 -6.08 6.53
N PHE A 195 15.61 -5.43 5.43
CA PHE A 195 14.85 -5.52 4.18
C PHE A 195 15.39 -6.64 3.31
N VAL A 196 14.49 -7.54 2.88
CA VAL A 196 14.77 -8.62 1.93
C VAL A 196 13.85 -8.44 0.73
N ILE A 197 14.43 -8.30 -0.45
CA ILE A 197 13.68 -7.99 -1.68
C ILE A 197 13.82 -9.17 -2.63
N GLY A 198 12.69 -9.76 -2.99
CA GLY A 198 12.61 -10.99 -3.75
C GLY A 198 11.17 -11.41 -4.00
N TYR A 199 10.95 -12.52 -4.70
CA TYR A 199 9.59 -12.97 -5.04
C TYR A 199 8.80 -13.42 -3.82
N GLY A 200 7.46 -13.38 -3.92
CA GLY A 200 6.59 -13.96 -2.89
C GLY A 200 6.82 -15.46 -2.69
N ALA A 201 7.09 -16.19 -3.78
CA ALA A 201 7.28 -17.64 -3.76
C ALA A 201 8.62 -18.09 -3.16
N THR A 202 9.60 -17.19 -3.06
CA THR A 202 10.95 -17.47 -2.54
C THR A 202 11.14 -16.78 -1.20
N ALA A 203 11.45 -15.48 -1.20
CA ALA A 203 11.68 -14.69 0.01
C ALA A 203 10.44 -14.65 0.92
N GLY A 204 9.25 -14.45 0.34
CA GLY A 204 8.00 -14.40 1.10
C GLY A 204 7.69 -15.72 1.81
N ALA A 205 7.78 -16.84 1.10
CA ALA A 205 7.55 -18.19 1.63
C ALA A 205 8.60 -18.58 2.69
N ALA A 206 9.87 -18.19 2.48
CA ALA A 206 10.92 -18.41 3.48
C ALA A 206 10.59 -17.67 4.79
N ILE A 207 10.19 -16.40 4.73
CA ILE A 207 9.80 -15.63 5.93
C ILE A 207 8.65 -16.29 6.69
N THR A 208 7.64 -16.78 5.98
CA THR A 208 6.41 -17.30 6.60
C THR A 208 6.64 -18.64 7.28
N ALA A 209 7.50 -19.49 6.69
CA ALA A 209 7.85 -20.81 7.23
C ALA A 209 8.99 -20.78 8.27
N HIS A 210 9.82 -19.72 8.30
CA HIS A 210 11.05 -19.70 9.10
C HIS A 210 10.78 -19.91 10.61
N PRO A 211 11.39 -20.90 11.29
CA PRO A 211 11.06 -21.24 12.68
C PRO A 211 11.25 -20.08 13.67
N ASP A 212 12.30 -19.28 13.50
CA ASP A 212 12.63 -18.15 14.39
C ASP A 212 11.83 -16.85 14.19
N VAL A 213 10.87 -16.81 13.27
CA VAL A 213 9.95 -15.67 13.13
C VAL A 213 8.76 -15.85 14.08
N GLU A 214 8.52 -15.03 15.10
CA GLU A 214 7.46 -15.33 16.09
C GLU A 214 6.05 -14.88 15.63
N LYS A 215 6.01 -13.97 14.66
CA LYS A 215 4.78 -13.39 14.13
C LYS A 215 4.93 -12.97 12.67
N VAL A 216 3.88 -13.14 11.89
CA VAL A 216 3.77 -12.60 10.52
C VAL A 216 2.63 -11.57 10.44
N ALA A 217 2.89 -10.46 9.76
CA ALA A 217 1.90 -9.46 9.38
C ALA A 217 1.91 -9.28 7.86
N PHE A 218 0.89 -9.84 7.20
CA PHE A 218 0.77 -9.82 5.74
C PHE A 218 -0.38 -8.92 5.31
N THR A 219 -0.15 -8.15 4.25
CA THR A 219 -1.22 -7.49 3.50
C THR A 219 -1.16 -7.97 2.05
N GLY A 220 -2.30 -8.36 1.46
CA GLY A 220 -2.35 -8.81 0.07
C GLY A 220 -3.53 -9.71 -0.26
N SER A 221 -3.34 -10.68 -1.15
CA SER A 221 -4.44 -11.52 -1.63
C SER A 221 -4.91 -12.55 -0.60
N THR A 222 -6.20 -12.88 -0.63
CA THR A 222 -6.81 -13.88 0.26
C THR A 222 -6.18 -15.27 0.10
N GLU A 223 -5.82 -15.67 -1.12
CA GLU A 223 -5.21 -16.98 -1.37
C GLU A 223 -3.81 -17.09 -0.74
N VAL A 224 -3.00 -16.03 -0.86
CA VAL A 224 -1.70 -15.97 -0.18
C VAL A 224 -1.90 -15.91 1.34
N GLY A 225 -2.86 -15.13 1.84
CA GLY A 225 -3.16 -15.08 3.28
C GLY A 225 -3.54 -16.44 3.87
N LYS A 226 -4.34 -17.23 3.15
CA LYS A 226 -4.65 -18.63 3.52
C LYS A 226 -3.40 -19.50 3.54
N GLN A 227 -2.50 -19.33 2.57
CA GLN A 227 -1.24 -20.08 2.53
C GLN A 227 -0.37 -19.74 3.74
N ILE A 228 -0.17 -18.46 4.04
CA ILE A 228 0.59 -18.00 5.21
C ILE A 228 0.04 -18.58 6.51
N MET A 229 -1.29 -18.66 6.64
CA MET A 229 -1.92 -19.28 7.81
C MET A 229 -1.60 -20.77 7.92
N ARG A 230 -1.48 -21.51 6.81
CA ARG A 230 -1.05 -22.91 6.80
C ARG A 230 0.42 -23.04 7.17
N ASP A 231 1.28 -22.21 6.57
CA ASP A 231 2.73 -22.21 6.85
C ASP A 231 3.03 -21.86 8.32
N SER A 232 2.15 -21.09 8.96
CA SER A 232 2.25 -20.70 10.37
C SER A 232 1.80 -21.78 11.36
N ALA A 233 1.28 -22.93 10.89
CA ALA A 233 0.71 -23.95 11.75
C ALA A 233 1.77 -24.70 12.57
N ASP A 234 2.93 -24.98 11.98
CA ASP A 234 3.95 -25.86 12.60
C ASP A 234 4.58 -25.28 13.88
N ASN A 235 4.65 -23.96 13.98
CA ASN A 235 5.20 -23.23 15.13
C ASN A 235 4.15 -22.32 15.80
N LEU A 236 2.88 -22.45 15.41
CA LEU A 236 1.75 -21.70 15.96
C LEU A 236 1.95 -20.17 15.98
N LYS A 237 2.70 -19.65 15.00
CA LYS A 237 2.97 -18.22 14.80
C LYS A 237 1.69 -17.40 14.83
N LYS A 238 1.75 -16.21 15.44
CA LYS A 238 0.65 -15.25 15.31
C LYS A 238 0.62 -14.65 13.92
N VAL A 239 -0.54 -14.67 13.28
CA VAL A 239 -0.76 -14.04 11.96
C VAL A 239 -1.68 -12.81 12.08
N THR A 240 -1.32 -11.74 11.39
CA THR A 240 -2.23 -10.62 11.08
C THR A 240 -2.36 -10.55 9.57
N LEU A 241 -3.59 -10.65 9.08
CA LEU A 241 -3.90 -10.70 7.65
C LEU A 241 -4.83 -9.55 7.30
N GLU A 242 -4.34 -8.59 6.53
CA GLU A 242 -5.14 -7.55 5.89
C GLU A 242 -5.34 -7.94 4.42
N LEU A 243 -6.56 -8.31 4.06
CA LEU A 243 -6.85 -8.95 2.77
C LEU A 243 -7.77 -8.07 1.92
N GLY A 244 -8.00 -8.49 0.67
CA GLY A 244 -8.91 -7.80 -0.24
C GLY A 244 -10.36 -7.77 0.27
N GLY A 245 -11.08 -6.71 -0.09
CA GLY A 245 -12.48 -6.53 0.24
C GLY A 245 -13.41 -6.50 -0.96
N LYS A 246 -14.71 -6.53 -0.69
CA LYS A 246 -15.78 -6.20 -1.65
C LYS A 246 -16.72 -5.20 -0.99
N SER A 247 -16.18 -4.04 -0.61
CA SER A 247 -16.82 -3.08 0.27
C SER A 247 -18.12 -2.53 -0.32
N PRO A 248 -19.23 -2.52 0.46
CA PRO A 248 -20.49 -1.94 0.02
C PRO A 248 -20.51 -0.42 0.26
N VAL A 249 -21.09 0.32 -0.69
CA VAL A 249 -21.56 1.70 -0.52
C VAL A 249 -23.09 1.66 -0.60
N LEU A 250 -23.79 2.22 0.38
CA LEU A 250 -25.25 2.22 0.43
C LEU A 250 -25.76 3.66 0.24
N ILE A 251 -26.55 3.89 -0.81
CA ILE A 251 -27.12 5.20 -1.14
C ILE A 251 -28.65 5.11 -1.04
N TYR A 252 -29.19 5.82 -0.06
CA TYR A 252 -30.63 5.96 0.17
C TYR A 252 -31.17 7.21 -0.52
N GLU A 253 -32.49 7.28 -0.72
CA GLU A 253 -33.15 8.38 -1.43
C GLU A 253 -33.11 9.71 -0.66
N ASP A 254 -32.90 9.66 0.65
CA ASP A 254 -32.75 10.81 1.55
C ASP A 254 -31.30 11.29 1.71
N ALA A 255 -30.35 10.64 1.02
CA ALA A 255 -28.97 11.11 0.94
C ALA A 255 -28.86 12.39 0.10
N ASP A 256 -27.81 13.18 0.36
CA ASP A 256 -27.33 14.15 -0.61
C ASP A 256 -26.80 13.39 -1.83
N LEU A 257 -27.63 13.30 -2.87
CA LEU A 257 -27.34 12.46 -4.03
C LEU A 257 -26.16 12.96 -4.85
N ASP A 258 -25.93 14.27 -4.93
CA ASP A 258 -24.82 14.81 -5.70
C ASP A 258 -23.48 14.51 -5.01
N MET A 259 -23.43 14.70 -3.69
CA MET A 259 -22.28 14.28 -2.88
C MET A 259 -22.10 12.75 -2.90
N ALA A 260 -23.18 11.98 -2.77
CA ALA A 260 -23.11 10.52 -2.75
C ALA A 260 -22.58 9.94 -4.07
N ILE A 261 -23.02 10.47 -5.21
CA ILE A 261 -22.53 10.09 -6.54
C ILE A 261 -21.04 10.40 -6.67
N MET A 262 -20.62 11.62 -6.31
CA MET A 262 -19.21 12.02 -6.34
C MET A 262 -18.34 11.11 -5.46
N MET A 263 -18.72 10.92 -4.19
CA MET A 263 -17.93 10.14 -3.23
C MET A 263 -17.90 8.65 -3.56
N ALA A 264 -19.00 8.09 -4.07
CA ALA A 264 -19.01 6.70 -4.52
C ALA A 264 -18.10 6.49 -5.73
N SER A 265 -18.07 7.46 -6.67
CA SER A 265 -17.19 7.44 -7.83
C SER A 265 -15.72 7.55 -7.41
N MET A 266 -15.38 8.53 -6.58
CA MET A 266 -14.03 8.66 -6.02
C MET A 266 -13.61 7.39 -5.26
N GLY A 267 -14.53 6.80 -4.50
CA GLY A 267 -14.27 5.60 -3.70
C GLY A 267 -13.96 4.34 -4.53
N ILE A 268 -14.28 4.30 -5.82
CA ILE A 268 -13.94 3.19 -6.71
C ILE A 268 -12.87 3.53 -7.75
N PHE A 269 -12.79 4.78 -8.23
CA PHE A 269 -11.83 5.17 -9.26
C PHE A 269 -10.47 5.62 -8.70
N VAL A 270 -10.39 5.97 -7.41
CA VAL A 270 -9.11 6.32 -6.77
C VAL A 270 -8.07 5.21 -6.98
N HIS A 271 -6.85 5.59 -7.35
CA HIS A 271 -5.75 4.67 -7.66
C HIS A 271 -6.14 3.55 -8.64
N SER A 272 -7.01 3.88 -9.61
CA SER A 272 -7.52 2.95 -10.62
C SER A 272 -8.25 1.74 -10.02
N GLY A 273 -8.89 1.95 -8.86
CA GLY A 273 -9.60 0.91 -8.11
C GLY A 273 -8.69 -0.10 -7.42
N GLN A 274 -7.38 0.15 -7.35
CA GLN A 274 -6.39 -0.73 -6.72
C GLN A 274 -6.32 -0.53 -5.20
N GLY A 275 -7.46 -0.29 -4.54
CA GLY A 275 -7.57 -0.17 -3.07
C GLY A 275 -8.34 -1.33 -2.45
N CYS A 276 -7.82 -1.94 -1.40
CA CYS A 276 -8.49 -3.06 -0.71
C CYS A 276 -9.86 -2.66 -0.11
N VAL A 277 -10.02 -1.38 0.23
CA VAL A 277 -11.24 -0.81 0.81
C VAL A 277 -12.16 -0.14 -0.20
N CYS A 278 -11.81 -0.14 -1.51
CA CYS A 278 -12.59 0.51 -2.55
C CYS A 278 -14.06 0.08 -2.55
N GLY A 279 -14.95 1.05 -2.73
CA GLY A 279 -16.41 0.94 -2.72
C GLY A 279 -16.98 0.19 -3.94
N SER A 280 -16.50 -1.02 -4.18
CA SER A 280 -16.71 -1.75 -5.44
C SER A 280 -18.07 -2.43 -5.57
N ARG A 281 -18.99 -2.24 -4.61
CA ARG A 281 -20.41 -2.58 -4.72
C ARG A 281 -21.26 -1.42 -4.25
N ILE A 282 -21.96 -0.79 -5.17
CA ILE A 282 -22.81 0.36 -4.87
C ILE A 282 -24.26 -0.14 -4.86
N PHE A 283 -24.88 -0.14 -3.68
CA PHE A 283 -26.28 -0.46 -3.46
C PHE A 283 -27.08 0.83 -3.42
N VAL A 284 -28.08 0.95 -4.28
CA VAL A 284 -28.86 2.18 -4.43
C VAL A 284 -30.34 1.88 -4.22
N GLN A 285 -31.01 2.72 -3.44
CA GLN A 285 -32.46 2.64 -3.27
C GLN A 285 -33.17 2.85 -4.62
N ARG A 286 -34.17 2.01 -4.91
CA ARG A 286 -34.80 1.89 -6.22
C ARG A 286 -35.28 3.21 -6.82
N SER A 287 -35.81 4.12 -6.00
CA SER A 287 -36.32 5.43 -6.41
C SER A 287 -35.26 6.36 -7.00
N VAL A 288 -33.98 6.18 -6.66
CA VAL A 288 -32.86 7.03 -7.09
C VAL A 288 -31.83 6.28 -7.93
N TYR A 289 -32.08 5.01 -8.26
CA TYR A 289 -31.16 4.12 -8.98
C TYR A 289 -30.65 4.73 -10.30
N GLU A 290 -31.55 5.12 -11.20
CA GLU A 290 -31.18 5.63 -12.52
C GLU A 290 -30.33 6.90 -12.45
N ARG A 291 -30.65 7.81 -11.51
CA ARG A 291 -29.86 9.04 -11.30
C ARG A 291 -28.44 8.72 -10.86
N VAL A 292 -28.28 7.79 -9.92
CA VAL A 292 -26.97 7.41 -9.41
C VAL A 292 -26.14 6.70 -10.47
N VAL A 293 -26.74 5.76 -11.20
CA VAL A 293 -26.05 5.05 -12.31
C VAL A 293 -25.59 6.04 -13.38
N ALA A 294 -26.48 6.93 -13.83
CA ALA A 294 -26.15 7.93 -14.84
C ALA A 294 -25.05 8.89 -14.36
N GLY A 295 -25.10 9.32 -13.10
CA GLY A 295 -24.09 10.21 -12.52
C GLY A 295 -22.70 9.57 -12.41
N ILE A 296 -22.62 8.31 -11.96
CA ILE A 296 -21.34 7.58 -11.87
C ILE A 296 -20.79 7.31 -13.27
N ALA A 297 -21.65 6.91 -14.23
CA ALA A 297 -21.25 6.68 -15.61
C ALA A 297 -20.69 7.96 -16.25
N MET A 298 -21.36 9.10 -16.05
CA MET A 298 -20.88 10.40 -16.52
C MET A 298 -19.51 10.74 -15.93
N ILE A 299 -19.28 10.50 -14.63
CA ILE A 299 -17.96 10.72 -14.03
C ILE A 299 -16.93 9.82 -14.69
N GLY A 300 -17.21 8.53 -14.82
CA GLY A 300 -16.33 7.55 -15.47
C GLY A 300 -15.95 7.95 -16.90
N ASP A 301 -16.90 8.40 -17.71
CA ASP A 301 -16.70 8.85 -19.10
C ASP A 301 -15.80 10.10 -19.21
N ASN A 302 -15.69 10.90 -18.14
CA ASN A 302 -14.91 12.14 -18.11
C ASN A 302 -13.58 12.01 -17.37
N LEU A 303 -13.25 10.83 -16.84
CA LEU A 303 -11.94 10.60 -16.21
C LEU A 303 -10.84 10.58 -17.28
N VAL A 304 -9.87 11.47 -17.14
CA VAL A 304 -8.69 11.51 -18.00
C VAL A 304 -7.68 10.46 -17.53
N LEU A 305 -7.45 9.45 -18.35
CA LEU A 305 -6.41 8.44 -18.15
C LEU A 305 -5.05 9.02 -18.52
N GLY A 306 -4.04 8.74 -17.69
CA GLY A 306 -2.67 9.15 -17.97
C GLY A 306 -1.68 8.68 -16.91
N GLY A 307 -0.40 8.81 -17.22
CA GLY A 307 0.68 8.56 -16.29
C GLY A 307 0.93 9.74 -15.34
N PRO A 308 1.80 9.57 -14.34
CA PRO A 308 2.09 10.61 -13.36
C PRO A 308 2.68 11.91 -13.94
N LYS A 309 3.22 11.87 -15.16
CA LYS A 309 3.82 13.01 -15.87
C LYS A 309 2.81 13.74 -16.78
N ASP A 310 1.63 13.18 -16.99
CA ASP A 310 0.63 13.72 -17.91
C ASP A 310 -0.23 14.76 -17.19
N GLU A 311 -0.21 16.00 -17.70
CA GLU A 311 -0.97 17.10 -17.13
C GLU A 311 -2.47 16.82 -17.22
N GLY A 312 -3.17 16.91 -16.10
CA GLY A 312 -4.62 16.68 -16.03
C GLY A 312 -5.05 15.23 -15.92
N ALA A 313 -4.12 14.27 -15.85
CA ALA A 313 -4.45 12.87 -15.55
C ALA A 313 -5.16 12.75 -14.19
N MET A 314 -6.31 12.07 -14.18
CA MET A 314 -7.13 11.84 -12.98
C MET A 314 -7.07 10.40 -12.51
N ILE A 315 -6.75 9.47 -13.41
CA ILE A 315 -6.69 8.04 -13.13
C ILE A 315 -5.44 7.43 -13.80
N SER A 316 -4.71 6.65 -13.00
CA SER A 316 -3.42 6.06 -13.33
C SER A 316 -3.54 4.74 -14.10
N PRO A 317 -2.43 4.21 -14.67
CA PRO A 317 -2.39 2.81 -15.12
C PRO A 317 -2.60 1.82 -13.96
N LEU A 318 -2.88 0.56 -14.30
CA LEU A 318 -2.75 -0.55 -13.36
C LEU A 318 -1.27 -0.90 -13.19
N VAL A 319 -0.88 -1.46 -12.04
CA VAL A 319 0.53 -1.67 -11.68
C VAL A 319 1.33 -2.59 -12.62
N SER A 320 0.66 -3.46 -13.38
CA SER A 320 1.33 -4.43 -14.25
C SER A 320 0.39 -5.02 -15.30
N GLN A 321 0.96 -5.56 -16.37
CA GLN A 321 0.23 -6.33 -17.39
C GLN A 321 -0.59 -7.46 -16.76
N LYS A 322 -0.02 -8.18 -15.78
CA LYS A 322 -0.71 -9.26 -15.07
C LYS A 322 -1.98 -8.78 -14.36
N GLN A 323 -1.97 -7.57 -13.78
CA GLN A 323 -3.17 -7.01 -13.18
C GLN A 323 -4.17 -6.54 -14.24
N LEU A 324 -3.69 -5.95 -15.34
CA LEU A 324 -4.55 -5.57 -16.46
C LEU A 324 -5.30 -6.78 -17.03
N ASP A 325 -4.59 -7.86 -17.35
CA ASP A 325 -5.18 -9.11 -17.87
C ASP A 325 -6.22 -9.67 -16.90
N ARG A 326 -5.94 -9.61 -15.59
CA ARG A 326 -6.86 -10.07 -14.56
C ARG A 326 -8.13 -9.21 -14.50
N VAL A 327 -8.00 -7.89 -14.56
CA VAL A 327 -9.15 -6.96 -14.54
C VAL A 327 -9.99 -7.12 -15.79
N LEU A 328 -9.37 -7.17 -16.97
CA LEU A 328 -10.06 -7.43 -18.25
C LEU A 328 -10.78 -8.79 -18.22
N GLY A 329 -10.15 -9.83 -17.67
CA GLY A 329 -10.79 -11.13 -17.51
C GLY A 329 -12.05 -11.11 -16.62
N TYR A 330 -12.13 -10.21 -15.63
CA TYR A 330 -13.38 -10.00 -14.87
C TYR A 330 -14.45 -9.26 -15.67
N ILE A 331 -14.05 -8.30 -16.51
CA ILE A 331 -14.96 -7.58 -17.41
C ILE A 331 -15.55 -8.57 -18.42
N ASP A 332 -14.73 -9.43 -19.03
CA ASP A 332 -15.18 -10.44 -19.99
C ASP A 332 -16.16 -11.43 -19.35
N GLN A 333 -15.89 -11.88 -18.12
CA GLN A 333 -16.81 -12.72 -17.35
C GLN A 333 -18.15 -12.03 -17.06
N ALA A 334 -18.12 -10.74 -16.73
CA ALA A 334 -19.33 -9.94 -16.50
C ALA A 334 -20.14 -9.82 -17.81
N SER A 335 -19.49 -9.51 -18.93
CA SER A 335 -20.14 -9.40 -20.24
C SER A 335 -20.74 -10.73 -20.73
N ALA A 336 -20.07 -11.85 -20.47
CA ALA A 336 -20.59 -13.18 -20.83
C ALA A 336 -21.81 -13.62 -20.00
N THR A 337 -21.94 -13.11 -18.77
CA THR A 337 -23.02 -13.48 -17.83
C THR A 337 -24.13 -12.42 -17.73
N ALA A 338 -23.92 -11.23 -18.30
CA ALA A 338 -24.91 -10.16 -18.29
C ALA A 338 -26.15 -10.53 -19.13
N PRO A 339 -27.37 -10.26 -18.63
CA PRO A 339 -28.56 -10.31 -19.47
C PRO A 339 -28.39 -9.33 -20.65
N LYS A 340 -28.61 -9.81 -21.88
CA LYS A 340 -28.50 -9.00 -23.12
C LYS A 340 -29.36 -7.72 -23.15
N SER A 341 -30.23 -7.53 -22.16
CA SER A 341 -31.10 -6.37 -21.99
C SER A 341 -30.51 -5.27 -21.10
N SER A 342 -29.25 -5.37 -20.64
CA SER A 342 -28.61 -4.33 -19.82
C SER A 342 -27.77 -3.38 -20.70
N PRO A 343 -28.21 -2.13 -20.94
CA PRO A 343 -27.59 -1.25 -21.94
C PRO A 343 -26.13 -0.86 -21.65
N ALA A 344 -25.71 -0.92 -20.38
CA ALA A 344 -24.45 -0.34 -19.93
C ALA A 344 -23.21 -1.25 -20.11
N VAL A 345 -23.38 -2.58 -20.24
CA VAL A 345 -22.24 -3.51 -20.29
C VAL A 345 -21.70 -3.67 -21.70
N THR A 346 -22.56 -3.64 -22.73
CA THR A 346 -22.17 -3.87 -24.12
C THR A 346 -21.33 -2.74 -24.73
N ASP A 347 -21.61 -1.48 -24.37
CA ASP A 347 -20.96 -0.29 -24.98
C ASP A 347 -19.55 0.01 -24.41
N TRP A 348 -19.29 -0.37 -23.15
CA TRP A 348 -18.00 -0.15 -22.50
C TRP A 348 -16.90 -1.12 -22.98
N THR A 349 -17.22 -2.41 -23.18
CA THR A 349 -16.25 -3.39 -23.69
C THR A 349 -15.76 -3.05 -25.10
N GLU A 350 -16.62 -2.54 -25.98
CA GLU A 350 -16.23 -2.13 -27.34
C GLU A 350 -15.33 -0.88 -27.32
N LYS A 351 -15.60 0.10 -26.44
CA LYS A 351 -14.73 1.28 -26.28
C LYS A 351 -13.34 0.93 -25.76
N VAL A 352 -13.22 0.10 -24.73
CA VAL A 352 -11.91 -0.27 -24.14
C VAL A 352 -11.07 -1.13 -25.08
N THR A 353 -11.70 -2.01 -25.86
CA THR A 353 -10.98 -2.89 -26.81
C THR A 353 -10.60 -2.19 -28.11
N SER A 354 -11.33 -1.16 -28.53
CA SER A 354 -11.06 -0.42 -29.78
C SER A 354 -10.07 0.74 -29.64
N SER A 355 -9.80 1.22 -28.42
CA SER A 355 -8.81 2.28 -28.15
C SER A 355 -7.37 1.77 -27.95
N SER A 356 -7.17 0.46 -27.90
CA SER A 356 -5.84 -0.16 -27.75
C SER A 356 -5.17 -0.32 -29.12
N PRO A 357 -3.99 0.26 -29.38
CA PRO A 357 -3.28 0.01 -30.63
C PRO A 357 -2.86 -1.48 -30.72
N PRO A 358 -2.89 -2.09 -31.92
CA PRO A 358 -2.44 -3.47 -32.08
C PRO A 358 -0.96 -3.59 -31.76
N TRP A 359 -0.65 -4.51 -30.85
CA TRP A 359 0.71 -4.78 -30.38
C TRP A 359 1.59 -5.34 -31.51
N SER A 360 2.80 -4.82 -31.63
CA SER A 360 3.84 -5.37 -32.51
C SER A 360 4.85 -6.17 -31.67
N PRO A 361 5.09 -7.46 -31.98
CA PRO A 361 6.14 -8.21 -31.32
C PRO A 361 7.51 -7.59 -31.65
N MET A 362 8.23 -7.12 -30.64
CA MET A 362 9.60 -6.61 -30.84
C MET A 362 10.52 -7.73 -31.32
N SER A 363 11.19 -7.48 -32.44
CA SER A 363 12.24 -8.31 -33.03
C SER A 363 13.51 -8.28 -32.18
N THR A 364 14.08 -9.45 -31.92
CA THR A 364 15.38 -9.63 -31.27
C THR A 364 16.55 -9.23 -32.18
N GLN A 365 16.88 -7.94 -32.29
CA GLN A 365 18.19 -7.47 -32.75
C GLN A 365 18.57 -6.13 -32.09
N PRO A 366 19.81 -5.96 -31.59
CA PRO A 366 20.26 -4.71 -31.00
C PRO A 366 20.59 -3.68 -32.09
N PRO A 367 20.25 -2.39 -31.92
CA PRO A 367 20.63 -1.37 -32.89
C PRO A 367 22.11 -0.99 -32.73
N ALA A 368 22.80 -0.98 -33.87
CA ALA A 368 24.13 -0.43 -34.06
C ALA A 368 24.15 1.09 -33.87
N GLY A 369 25.30 1.61 -33.45
CA GLY A 369 25.46 2.91 -32.81
C GLY A 369 25.15 4.17 -33.63
N CYS A 370 25.00 5.26 -32.87
CA CYS A 370 25.14 6.63 -33.38
C CYS A 370 25.94 7.48 -32.38
N ILE A 371 27.13 7.88 -32.84
CA ILE A 371 27.97 8.94 -32.29
C ILE A 371 27.37 10.29 -32.70
N GLY A 372 27.20 11.24 -31.77
CA GLY A 372 26.65 12.56 -32.14
C GLY A 372 26.60 13.63 -31.05
N LYS A 373 27.77 14.24 -30.77
CA LYS A 373 28.04 15.66 -30.42
C LYS A 373 27.17 16.43 -29.39
N ARG A 374 27.92 16.94 -28.40
CA ARG A 374 27.65 18.06 -27.48
C ARG A 374 27.00 19.29 -28.13
N SER A 375 26.12 19.97 -27.38
CA SER A 375 26.15 21.44 -27.26
C SER A 375 25.45 21.92 -25.99
N SER A 376 25.84 23.10 -25.55
CA SER A 376 25.71 23.69 -24.22
C SER A 376 24.93 25.01 -24.27
N ALA A 377 24.03 25.26 -23.30
CA ALA A 377 23.59 26.59 -22.84
C ALA A 377 22.72 26.36 -21.59
N ARG A 378 23.10 26.68 -20.35
CA ARG A 378 23.38 27.98 -19.70
C ARG A 378 22.23 28.99 -19.87
N TRP A 379 21.27 28.95 -18.94
CA TRP A 379 20.48 30.12 -18.51
C TRP A 379 20.34 30.11 -16.98
N LEU A 380 20.92 31.13 -16.35
CA LEU A 380 20.83 31.49 -14.94
C LEU A 380 20.51 32.99 -14.90
N ARG A 381 19.41 33.37 -14.24
CA ARG A 381 19.16 34.64 -13.53
C ARG A 381 17.73 34.56 -12.96
N SER A 382 17.57 34.35 -11.66
CA SER A 382 17.55 35.34 -10.58
C SER A 382 16.22 36.11 -10.49
N CYS A 383 15.43 35.79 -9.46
CA CYS A 383 14.66 36.77 -8.71
C CYS A 383 14.56 36.31 -7.26
N ARG A 384 15.30 37.00 -6.38
CA ARG A 384 15.04 37.07 -4.94
C ARG A 384 14.06 38.21 -4.75
N SER A 385 12.96 37.98 -4.04
CA SER A 385 12.29 39.03 -3.29
C SER A 385 12.01 38.54 -1.87
N THR A 386 12.57 39.28 -0.94
CA THR A 386 12.35 39.22 0.49
C THR A 386 11.03 39.89 0.84
N THR A 387 10.15 39.22 1.59
CA THR A 387 9.21 39.90 2.48
C THR A 387 8.94 39.05 3.72
N THR A 388 9.37 39.58 4.85
CA THR A 388 9.04 39.18 6.21
C THR A 388 7.63 39.64 6.57
N ARG A 389 6.77 38.75 7.08
CA ARG A 389 5.70 39.14 8.03
C ARG A 389 5.29 37.96 8.93
N LYS A 390 5.14 38.30 10.21
CA LYS A 390 4.95 37.49 11.42
C LYS A 390 3.57 36.79 11.50
N PRO A 391 3.39 35.81 12.42
CA PRO A 391 2.34 34.80 12.37
C PRO A 391 0.99 35.29 12.92
N SER A 392 -0.10 34.88 12.28
CA SER A 392 -1.46 35.06 12.80
C SER A 392 -1.79 33.96 13.81
N ARG A 393 -2.43 34.40 14.89
CA ARG A 393 -2.83 33.62 16.06
C ARG A 393 -4.05 32.75 15.77
N TRP A 394 -4.02 31.54 16.32
CA TRP A 394 -5.16 30.66 16.54
C TRP A 394 -6.19 31.30 17.48
N PRO A 395 -7.51 31.16 17.22
CA PRO A 395 -8.51 31.30 18.27
C PRO A 395 -8.67 29.96 19.01
N THR A 396 -8.30 29.99 20.28
CA THR A 396 -8.70 29.02 21.31
C THR A 396 -10.17 29.21 21.68
N THR A 397 -10.98 28.16 21.61
CA THR A 397 -12.23 28.04 22.39
C THR A 397 -12.41 26.60 22.86
N PRO A 398 -13.04 26.39 24.03
CA PRO A 398 -12.67 25.33 24.97
C PRO A 398 -13.39 24.01 24.75
N ALA A 399 -12.75 22.97 25.28
CA ALA A 399 -13.30 21.64 25.48
C ALA A 399 -14.58 21.67 26.31
N THR A 400 -15.66 21.09 25.78
CA THR A 400 -16.77 20.56 26.58
C THR A 400 -16.79 19.06 26.44
N ALA A 401 -16.49 18.41 27.57
CA ALA A 401 -16.51 16.98 27.78
C ALA A 401 -17.91 16.40 27.59
N TRP A 402 -18.01 15.30 26.85
CA TRP A 402 -19.08 14.32 26.97
C TRP A 402 -18.44 12.94 27.07
N LEU A 403 -18.33 12.44 28.30
CA LEU A 403 -18.08 11.02 28.55
C LEU A 403 -19.42 10.27 28.67
N PRO A 404 -19.47 9.00 28.23
CA PRO A 404 -20.69 8.25 27.99
C PRO A 404 -21.24 7.59 29.26
N ARG A 405 -22.56 7.42 29.31
CA ARG A 405 -23.22 6.53 30.29
C ARG A 405 -23.30 5.10 29.73
N SER A 406 -22.79 4.16 30.53
CA SER A 406 -23.14 2.72 30.61
C SER A 406 -24.67 2.53 30.69
N GLY A 407 -25.33 1.45 30.28
CA GLY A 407 -25.04 0.01 30.07
C GLY A 407 -26.36 -0.69 29.59
N PRO A 408 -26.41 -2.03 29.43
CA PRO A 408 -27.31 -2.74 28.49
C PRO A 408 -28.65 -3.23 29.11
N PRO A 409 -29.61 -3.72 28.31
CA PRO A 409 -29.72 -5.17 28.08
C PRO A 409 -30.22 -5.63 26.69
N THR A 410 -29.77 -6.86 26.39
CA THR A 410 -30.22 -7.87 25.42
C THR A 410 -31.73 -7.99 25.18
N TRP A 411 -32.16 -8.16 23.92
CA TRP A 411 -33.34 -8.96 23.54
C TRP A 411 -33.17 -9.68 22.19
N LEU A 412 -33.80 -10.85 22.13
CA LEU A 412 -33.64 -12.00 21.25
C LEU A 412 -33.87 -11.82 19.73
N ALA A 413 -33.22 -12.72 19.00
CA ALA A 413 -33.49 -13.13 17.63
C ALA A 413 -34.89 -13.74 17.40
N ARG A 414 -35.49 -13.49 16.22
CA ARG A 414 -36.08 -14.50 15.30
C ARG A 414 -36.73 -13.87 14.06
N THR A 415 -36.27 -14.34 12.87
CA THR A 415 -37.00 -14.64 11.60
C THR A 415 -37.96 -13.60 10.99
N VAL A 416 -37.88 -13.26 9.70
CA VAL A 416 -38.24 -14.13 8.56
C VAL A 416 -37.34 -13.88 7.32
N TRP A 417 -36.85 -14.98 6.77
CA TRP A 417 -36.12 -15.13 5.52
C TRP A 417 -37.04 -15.90 4.55
N ALA A 418 -37.56 -15.23 3.52
CA ALA A 418 -38.23 -15.76 2.32
C ALA A 418 -38.61 -14.51 1.50
N SER A 419 -38.25 -14.31 0.24
CA SER A 419 -38.31 -15.22 -0.90
C SER A 419 -37.57 -14.61 -2.09
N ALA A 420 -36.62 -15.34 -2.69
CA ALA A 420 -36.31 -15.35 -4.14
C ALA A 420 -34.92 -15.94 -4.40
N CYS A 421 -34.77 -17.24 -4.10
CA CYS A 421 -33.75 -18.09 -4.69
C CYS A 421 -34.33 -19.50 -4.73
N ARG A 422 -34.77 -19.97 -5.90
CA ARG A 422 -34.61 -21.40 -6.25
C ARG A 422 -34.31 -21.56 -7.74
N PRO A 423 -33.49 -22.58 -8.07
CA PRO A 423 -32.73 -22.68 -9.31
C PRO A 423 -33.38 -23.64 -10.32
N ALA A 424 -32.97 -23.56 -11.58
CA ALA A 424 -33.20 -24.62 -12.56
C ALA A 424 -31.84 -25.23 -12.97
N TRP A 425 -31.56 -26.40 -12.42
CA TRP A 425 -30.71 -27.42 -13.03
C TRP A 425 -31.65 -28.55 -13.42
N SER A 426 -31.62 -28.97 -14.69
CA SER A 426 -32.27 -30.17 -15.20
C SER A 426 -31.37 -30.78 -16.28
N GLY A 427 -30.96 -32.03 -16.09
CA GLY A 427 -30.15 -32.81 -17.03
C GLY A 427 -29.02 -33.53 -16.33
#